data_AF-A0A8S0TLN4-F1
#
_entry.id   AF-A0A8S0TLN4-F1
#
_cell.length_a   1.000
_cell.length_b   1.000
_cell.length_c   1.000
_cell.angle_alpha   90.00
_cell.angle_beta   90.00
_cell.angle_gamma   90.00
#
_symmetry.space_group_name_H-M   'P 1'
#
loop_
_entity.id
_entity.type
_entity.pdbx_description
1 polymer ?
#
loop_
_entity_poly.entity_id
_entity_poly.type
_entity_poly.pdbx_seq_one_letter_code
_entity_poly.pdbx_strand_id
1 'polypeptide(L)' 'EVKKIVRPSYVYVKNKEGKTTWELFTMEHENLRRAGEKWMKDTTTSCMVVVTLIATIAFAATFTVPQGNKKKWALQFS' A
#
# COMPACT_ATOMS: atom_id res chain seq x y z
N GLU A 1 -8.36 -9.72 8.41
CA GLU A 1 -8.45 -8.82 9.58
C GLU A 1 -8.53 -9.64 10.88
N VAL A 2 -7.42 -9.75 11.61
CA VAL A 2 -7.24 -10.71 12.73
C VAL A 2 -7.96 -10.27 14.03
N LYS A 3 -8.36 -9.00 14.12
CA LYS A 3 -9.09 -8.43 15.27
C LYS A 3 -10.47 -9.05 15.54
N LYS A 4 -11.02 -9.82 14.60
CA LYS A 4 -12.38 -10.40 14.71
C LYS A 4 -12.42 -11.81 15.33
N ILE A 5 -11.28 -12.46 15.53
CA ILE A 5 -11.20 -13.82 16.08
C ILE A 5 -11.13 -13.81 17.62
N VAL A 6 -10.67 -12.70 18.19
CA VAL A 6 -10.46 -12.56 19.64
C VAL A 6 -11.70 -11.92 20.27
N ARG A 7 -12.30 -12.61 21.24
CA ARG A 7 -13.40 -12.08 22.06
C ARG A 7 -12.92 -10.77 22.74
N PRO A 8 -13.71 -9.67 22.75
CA PRO A 8 -13.28 -8.38 23.31
C PRO A 8 -12.76 -8.46 24.74
N SER A 9 -13.25 -9.42 25.53
CA SER A 9 -12.80 -9.68 26.89
C SER A 9 -11.32 -10.07 26.98
N TYR A 10 -10.78 -10.79 26.00
CA TYR A 10 -9.38 -11.25 26.00
C TYR A 10 -8.37 -10.18 25.58
N VAL A 11 -8.83 -9.04 25.06
CA VAL A 11 -7.97 -7.93 24.65
C VAL A 11 -7.31 -7.26 25.87
N TYR A 12 -7.96 -7.33 27.03
CA TYR A 12 -7.48 -6.75 28.29
C TYR A 12 -6.92 -7.79 29.28
N VAL A 13 -6.98 -9.08 28.93
CA VAL A 13 -6.44 -10.15 29.78
C VAL A 13 -4.93 -10.17 29.60
N LYS A 14 -4.24 -9.81 30.68
CA LYS A 14 -2.79 -9.96 30.80
C LYS A 14 -2.47 -11.41 31.16
N ASN A 15 -1.43 -11.97 30.55
CA ASN A 15 -0.91 -13.28 30.95
C ASN A 15 -0.29 -13.19 32.37
N LYS A 16 0.21 -14.31 32.91
CA LYS A 16 0.86 -14.35 34.23
C LYS A 16 2.07 -13.41 34.35
N GLU A 17 2.64 -12.99 33.22
CA GLU A 17 3.77 -12.05 33.14
C GLU A 17 3.31 -10.59 32.91
N GLY A 18 2.01 -10.31 32.97
CA GLY A 18 1.47 -8.96 32.82
C GLY A 18 1.36 -8.45 31.38
N LYS A 19 1.63 -9.29 30.37
CA LYS A 19 1.59 -8.93 28.95
C LYS A 19 0.23 -9.21 28.33
N THR A 20 -0.26 -8.28 27.52
CA THR A 20 -1.45 -8.49 26.69
C THR A 20 -1.14 -9.43 25.53
N THR A 21 -2.18 -10.06 24.98
CA THR A 21 -2.06 -10.91 23.77
C THR A 21 -1.43 -10.15 22.59
N TRP A 22 -1.69 -8.84 22.48
CA TRP A 22 -1.11 -8.00 21.43
C TRP A 22 0.41 -7.79 21.62
N GLU A 23 0.86 -7.57 22.86
CA GLU A 23 2.28 -7.43 23.17
C GLU A 23 3.06 -8.71 22.89
N LEU A 24 2.50 -9.87 23.27
CA LEU A 24 3.09 -11.18 22.96
C LEU A 24 3.14 -11.44 21.46
N PHE A 25 2.02 -11.20 20.76
CA PHE A 25 1.98 -11.36 19.30
C PHE A 25 3.03 -10.48 18.61
N THR A 26 3.17 -9.23 19.06
CA THR A 26 4.14 -8.28 18.49
C THR A 26 5.59 -8.67 18.81
N MET A 27 5.86 -9.18 20.02
CA MET A 27 7.19 -9.70 20.40
C MET A 27 7.58 -10.92 19.57
N GLU A 28 6.73 -11.95 19.53
CA GLU A 28 7.02 -13.20 18.82
C GLU A 28 7.18 -12.98 17.31
N HIS A 29 6.40 -12.06 16.73
CA HIS A 29 6.44 -11.76 15.30
C HIS A 29 7.35 -10.57 14.97
N GLU A 30 8.14 -10.06 15.92
CA GLU A 30 8.99 -8.89 15.68
C GLU A 30 10.04 -9.19 14.60
N ASN A 31 10.63 -10.38 14.61
CA ASN A 31 11.59 -10.81 13.61
C ASN A 31 10.99 -10.86 12.20
N LEU A 32 9.76 -11.38 12.08
CA LEU A 32 9.02 -11.41 10.82
C LEU A 32 8.66 -10.00 10.35
N ARG A 33 8.27 -9.11 11.27
CA ARG A 33 8.02 -7.70 10.97
C ARG A 33 9.26 -7.01 10.41
N ARG A 34 10.41 -7.16 11.09
CA ARG A 34 11.70 -6.58 10.64
C ARG A 34 12.14 -7.17 9.30
N ALA A 35 11.97 -8.48 9.10
CA ALA A 35 12.29 -9.13 7.83
C ALA A 35 11.40 -8.62 6.69
N GLY A 36 10.09 -8.45 6.94
CA GLY A 36 9.15 -7.88 5.97
C GLY A 36 9.45 -6.42 5.64
N GLU A 37 9.79 -5.59 6.64
CA GLU A 37 10.23 -4.20 6.44
C GLU A 37 11.49 -4.14 5.58
N LYS A 38 12.47 -5.02 5.82
CA LYS A 38 13.69 -5.11 5.03
C LYS A 38 13.39 -5.57 3.60
N TRP A 39 12.60 -6.64 3.44
CA TRP A 39 12.24 -7.18 2.14
C TRP A 39 11.50 -6.15 1.27
N MET A 40 10.57 -5.39 1.87
CA MET A 40 9.86 -4.31 1.17
C MET A 40 10.83 -3.21 0.74
N LYS A 41 11.78 -2.81 1.59
CA LYS A 41 12.81 -1.82 1.24
C LYS A 41 13.70 -2.30 0.10
N ASP A 42 14.23 -3.51 0.21
CA ASP A 42 15.11 -4.11 -0.81
C ASP A 42 14.37 -4.26 -2.16
N THR A 43 13.11 -4.70 -2.12
CA THR A 43 12.24 -4.81 -3.30
C THR A 43 11.95 -3.43 -3.90
N THR A 44 11.70 -2.43 -3.06
CA THR A 44 11.50 -1.04 -3.50
C THR A 44 12.75 -0.50 -4.17
N THR A 45 13.94 -0.73 -3.59
CA THR A 45 15.21 -0.32 -4.20
C THR A 45 15.40 -0.96 -5.58
N SER A 46 15.06 -2.25 -5.74
CA SER A 46 15.16 -2.92 -7.03
C SER A 46 14.13 -2.45 -8.06
N CYS A 47 12.94 -2.03 -7.63
CA CYS A 47 11.83 -1.67 -8.53
C CYS A 47 11.63 -0.16 -8.72
N MET A 48 12.34 0.69 -7.97
CA MET A 48 12.17 2.15 -8.00
C MET A 48 12.38 2.74 -9.40
N VAL A 49 13.33 2.20 -10.17
CA VAL A 49 13.58 2.62 -11.57
C VAL A 49 12.36 2.30 -12.45
N VAL A 50 11.78 1.12 -12.31
CA VAL A 50 10.59 0.69 -13.08
C VAL A 50 9.37 1.54 -12.68
N VAL A 51 9.15 1.75 -11.39
CA VAL A 51 8.08 2.62 -10.88
C VAL A 51 8.22 4.04 -11.40
N THR A 52 9.44 4.58 -11.38
CA THR A 52 9.75 5.93 -11.88
C THR A 52 9.46 6.02 -13.38
N LEU A 53 9.91 5.03 -14.16
CA LEU A 53 9.67 4.98 -15.60
C LEU A 53 8.17 4.95 -15.93
N ILE A 54 7.40 4.11 -15.24
CA ILE A 54 5.94 4.03 -15.42
C ILE A 54 5.28 5.37 -15.07
N ALA A 55 5.68 6.01 -13.97
CA ALA A 55 5.15 7.30 -13.57
C ALA A 55 5.47 8.40 -14.60
N THR A 56 6.68 8.41 -15.15
CA THR A 56 7.07 9.36 -16.22
C THR A 56 6.27 9.14 -17.49
N ILE A 57 6.08 7.88 -17.93
CA ILE A 57 5.26 7.56 -19.11
C ILE A 57 3.81 7.97 -18.89
N ALA A 58 3.24 7.66 -17.72
CA ALA A 58 1.88 8.06 -17.38
C ALA A 58 1.73 9.59 -17.35
N PHE A 59 2.68 10.29 -16.73
CA PHE A 59 2.72 11.75 -16.71
C PHE A 59 2.79 12.31 -18.13
N ALA A 60 3.75 11.87 -18.94
CA ALA A 60 3.86 12.27 -20.35
C ALA A 60 2.56 12.01 -21.11
N ALA A 61 1.99 10.82 -20.99
CA ALA A 61 0.72 10.44 -21.61
C ALA A 61 -0.43 11.39 -21.23
N THR A 62 -0.54 11.78 -19.95
CA THR A 62 -1.60 12.72 -19.53
C THR A 62 -1.52 14.08 -20.21
N PHE A 63 -0.31 14.55 -20.57
CA PHE A 63 -0.11 15.82 -21.27
C PHE A 63 -0.04 15.66 -22.80
N THR A 64 0.31 14.48 -23.31
CA THR A 64 0.39 14.21 -24.75
C THR A 64 -0.90 13.66 -25.35
N VAL A 65 -1.91 13.29 -24.54
CA VAL A 65 -3.28 13.07 -25.04
C VAL A 65 -3.77 14.40 -25.65
N PRO A 66 -3.98 14.49 -26.98
CA PRO A 66 -4.34 15.75 -27.60
C PRO A 66 -5.69 16.22 -27.08
N GLN A 67 -5.73 17.45 -26.59
CA GLN A 67 -6.92 18.18 -26.13
C GLN A 67 -7.91 18.52 -27.27
N GLY A 68 -8.20 17.62 -28.23
CA GLY A 68 -8.82 18.03 -29.49
C GLY A 68 -9.58 16.96 -30.26
N ASN A 69 -10.80 16.62 -29.83
CA ASN A 69 -11.83 16.02 -30.70
C ASN A 69 -13.27 16.45 -30.34
N LYS A 70 -13.46 17.62 -29.70
CA LYS A 70 -14.80 18.19 -29.49
C LYS A 70 -15.25 19.18 -30.58
N LYS A 71 -14.37 19.52 -31.53
CA LYS A 71 -14.65 20.56 -32.55
C LYS A 71 -14.98 20.02 -33.95
N LYS A 72 -14.93 18.70 -34.17
CA LYS A 72 -15.37 18.09 -35.44
C LYS A 72 -16.89 17.90 -35.56
N TRP A 73 -17.61 17.86 -34.43
CA TRP A 73 -19.08 17.71 -34.43
C TRP A 73 -19.84 19.04 -34.41
N ALA A 74 -19.21 20.15 -34.01
CA ALA A 74 -19.86 21.46 -33.92
C ALA A 74 -19.85 22.26 -35.24
N LEU A 75 -19.01 21.88 -36.21
CA LEU A 75 -18.96 22.52 -37.55
C LEU A 75 -19.74 21.74 -38.61
N GLN A 76 -20.44 20.67 -38.23
CA GLN A 76 -21.32 19.87 -39.10
C GLN A 76 -22.81 20.20 -38.91
N PHE A 77 -23.15 21.05 -37.93
CA PHE A 77 -24.53 21.47 -37.64
C PHE A 77 -24.70 23.01 -37.58
N SER A 78 -23.79 23.77 -38.19
CA SER A 78 -23.94 25.22 -38.37
C SER A 78 -24.02 25.60 -39.83
#